data_AF-A0A6A1V3X2-F1
#
_entry.id   AF-A0A6A1V3X2-F1
#
_cell.length_a   1.000
_cell.length_b   1.000
_cell.length_c   1.000
_cell.angle_alpha   90.00
_cell.angle_beta   90.00
_cell.angle_gamma   90.00
#
_symmetry.space_group_name_H-M   'P 1'
#
loop_
_entity.id
_entity.type
_entity.pdbx_description
1 polymer ?
#
loop_
_entity_poly.entity_id
_entity_poly.type
_entity_poly.pdbx_seq_one_letter_code
_entity_poly.pdbx_strand_id
1 'polypeptide(L)'
;MVFHPTKLLLLYAKISPLLFLMPPCATQLLFNYSDFSGTNAKNIVLTGNATFLGPFIQLTPDAPDNWGRATYLETMRLWNEETEDLVSFTTTFSFIISSEGKANYSDGLTFFLASPGFPSPKPTDGAGLGLVSRIQLGDWKLLAQNKFVAVEFDTFRNDAWDPPAPVREPVVININSIRFQKSTAWYTKTKEDRTYSATISYNSSTQILNVTFTGFNSDNTPMQQHLSSRVNLRQTLPALVEFGFSSSTGLISELHVLCSWSFESGLQKSARPYKNEAEGSMRKLVAGLILAGCILINGSGSFVF
;
A
#
# COMPACT_ATOMS: atom_id res chain seq x y z
N MET A 1 -14.74 33.35 -55.15
CA MET A 1 -13.58 32.51 -54.75
C MET A 1 -13.94 31.84 -53.44
N VAL A 2 -14.38 30.59 -53.49
CA VAL A 2 -14.96 29.86 -52.35
C VAL A 2 -13.84 29.08 -51.66
N PHE A 3 -13.50 29.46 -50.43
CA PHE A 3 -12.54 28.71 -49.61
C PHE A 3 -13.21 27.40 -49.15
N HIS A 4 -12.64 26.25 -49.54
CA HIS A 4 -13.07 24.93 -49.05
C HIS A 4 -12.35 24.59 -47.73
N PRO A 5 -13.09 24.34 -46.62
CA PRO A 5 -12.51 24.15 -45.28
C PRO A 5 -12.00 22.72 -45.01
N THR A 6 -12.01 21.83 -46.01
CA THR A 6 -11.77 20.39 -45.84
C THR A 6 -10.36 20.02 -45.40
N LYS A 7 -9.35 20.88 -45.64
CA LYS A 7 -7.96 20.59 -45.22
C LYS A 7 -7.69 20.79 -43.73
N LEU A 8 -8.45 21.65 -43.04
CA LEU A 8 -8.25 21.88 -41.60
C LEU A 8 -8.81 20.71 -40.76
N LEU A 9 -9.95 20.15 -41.18
CA LEU A 9 -10.61 19.01 -40.51
C LEU A 9 -9.72 17.74 -40.45
N LEU A 10 -8.93 17.51 -41.49
CA LEU A 10 -8.02 16.36 -41.60
C LEU A 10 -6.84 16.42 -40.63
N LEU A 11 -6.43 17.62 -40.18
CA LEU A 11 -5.36 17.79 -39.21
C LEU A 11 -5.86 17.47 -37.78
N TYR A 12 -7.06 17.93 -37.44
CA TYR A 12 -7.72 17.58 -36.16
C TYR A 12 -8.01 16.08 -36.05
N ALA A 13 -8.41 15.43 -37.16
CA ALA A 13 -8.67 13.99 -37.21
C ALA A 13 -7.40 13.13 -36.96
N LYS A 14 -6.20 13.66 -37.21
CA LYS A 14 -4.93 12.94 -36.99
C LYS A 14 -4.28 13.19 -35.63
N ILE A 15 -4.63 14.29 -34.95
CA ILE A 15 -4.15 14.58 -33.59
C ILE A 15 -5.01 13.87 -32.53
N SER A 16 -6.29 13.60 -32.85
CA SER A 16 -7.23 12.91 -31.96
C SER A 16 -6.83 11.49 -31.52
N PRO A 17 -6.22 10.61 -32.33
CA PRO A 17 -5.77 9.31 -31.86
C PRO A 17 -4.47 9.36 -31.04
N LEU A 18 -3.72 10.47 -31.07
CA LEU A 18 -2.44 10.58 -30.35
C LEU A 18 -2.64 10.84 -28.85
N LEU A 19 -3.75 11.46 -28.44
CA LEU A 19 -4.13 11.62 -27.04
C LEU A 19 -4.59 10.32 -26.37
N PHE A 20 -5.00 9.31 -27.16
CA PHE A 20 -5.36 7.98 -26.66
C PHE A 20 -4.17 7.01 -26.55
N LEU A 21 -2.96 7.44 -26.93
CA LEU A 21 -1.73 6.65 -26.86
C LEU A 21 -0.89 6.93 -25.62
N MET A 22 -1.34 7.82 -24.72
CA MET A 22 -0.74 7.95 -23.41
C MET A 22 -1.26 6.78 -22.56
N PRO A 23 -0.42 5.79 -22.18
CA PRO A 23 -0.84 4.77 -21.23
C PRO A 23 -1.33 5.50 -19.97
N PRO A 24 -2.43 5.06 -19.33
CA PRO A 24 -2.85 5.62 -18.06
C PRO A 24 -1.67 5.52 -17.08
N CYS A 25 -1.01 6.65 -16.85
CA CYS A 25 0.08 6.74 -15.91
C CYS A 25 -0.52 6.41 -14.55
N ALA A 26 -0.02 5.36 -13.89
CA ALA A 26 -0.40 5.08 -12.52
C ALA A 26 -0.16 6.35 -11.70
N THR A 27 -1.22 6.94 -11.18
CA THR A 27 -1.14 8.15 -10.37
C THR A 27 -0.36 7.82 -9.11
N GLN A 28 0.81 8.45 -8.96
CA GLN A 28 1.62 8.37 -7.75
C GLN A 28 0.81 8.90 -6.57
N LEU A 29 0.58 8.06 -5.57
CA LEU A 29 0.08 8.49 -4.26
C LEU A 29 1.28 8.83 -3.37
N LEU A 30 1.26 10.03 -2.79
CA LEU A 30 2.28 10.52 -1.87
C LEU A 30 1.62 11.35 -0.76
N PHE A 31 1.83 10.96 0.49
CA PHE A 31 1.45 11.77 1.64
C PHE A 31 2.37 11.52 2.84
N ASN A 32 2.37 12.46 3.78
CA ASN A 32 3.13 12.37 5.01
C ASN A 32 2.39 13.07 6.16
N TYR A 33 1.90 12.29 7.11
CA TYR A 33 1.29 12.73 8.35
C TYR A 33 2.29 12.54 9.49
N SER A 34 2.94 13.63 9.93
CA SER A 34 3.76 13.62 11.15
C SER A 34 2.92 13.50 12.43
N ASP A 35 1.67 13.95 12.35
CA ASP A 35 0.60 13.79 13.32
C ASP A 35 -0.76 13.82 12.60
N PHE A 36 -1.84 13.60 13.34
CA PHE A 36 -3.22 13.62 12.86
C PHE A 36 -4.03 14.82 13.38
N SER A 37 -3.37 15.91 13.76
CA SER A 37 -4.04 17.09 14.34
C SER A 37 -4.78 17.93 13.29
N GLY A 38 -5.93 18.49 13.67
CA GLY A 38 -6.66 19.51 12.90
C GLY A 38 -7.08 19.08 11.49
N THR A 39 -6.80 19.92 10.49
CA THR A 39 -7.15 19.68 9.08
C THR A 39 -6.20 18.73 8.34
N ASN A 40 -5.20 18.16 9.00
CA ASN A 40 -4.19 17.32 8.35
C ASN A 40 -4.78 15.97 7.92
N ALA A 41 -5.58 15.32 8.75
CA ALA A 41 -6.10 13.97 8.50
C ALA A 41 -7.35 13.90 7.59
N LYS A 42 -7.60 14.87 6.70
CA LYS A 42 -8.83 14.93 5.87
C LYS A 42 -9.08 13.71 4.99
N ASN A 43 -8.00 13.04 4.58
CA ASN A 43 -8.07 11.86 3.73
C ASN A 43 -7.97 10.56 4.54
N ILE A 44 -8.17 10.62 5.85
CA ILE A 44 -8.21 9.44 6.72
C ILE A 44 -9.66 9.15 7.09
N VAL A 45 -10.09 7.92 6.83
CA VAL A 45 -11.41 7.42 7.20
C VAL A 45 -11.24 6.50 8.40
N LEU A 46 -11.96 6.82 9.49
CA LEU A 46 -11.99 6.00 10.69
C LEU A 46 -13.26 5.15 10.70
N THR A 47 -13.13 3.87 11.03
CA THR A 47 -14.27 2.94 11.18
C THR A 47 -14.09 2.07 12.43
N GLY A 48 -15.19 1.46 12.89
CA GLY A 48 -15.21 0.74 14.16
C GLY A 48 -15.09 1.69 15.36
N ASN A 49 -14.25 1.33 16.32
CA ASN A 49 -13.96 2.10 17.53
C ASN A 49 -12.80 3.10 17.35
N ALA A 50 -12.26 3.26 16.13
CA ALA A 50 -11.15 4.16 15.88
C ALA A 50 -11.58 5.63 16.03
N THR A 51 -10.79 6.42 16.74
CA THR A 51 -11.05 7.84 16.99
C THR A 51 -9.77 8.68 16.92
N PHE A 52 -9.92 9.98 16.68
CA PHE A 52 -8.83 10.92 16.86
C PHE A 52 -8.64 11.19 18.36
N LEU A 53 -7.40 11.04 18.84
CA LEU A 53 -6.98 11.33 20.21
C LEU A 53 -5.89 12.41 20.16
N GLY A 54 -6.30 13.67 20.11
CA GLY A 54 -5.39 14.80 19.95
C GLY A 54 -4.58 14.70 18.64
N PRO A 55 -3.24 14.60 18.68
CA PRO A 55 -2.39 14.44 17.50
C PRO A 55 -2.33 12.99 16.98
N PHE A 56 -3.02 12.03 17.61
CA PHE A 56 -2.91 10.62 17.30
C PHE A 56 -4.23 10.02 16.82
N ILE A 57 -4.17 8.83 16.22
CA ILE A 57 -5.36 8.00 15.99
C ILE A 57 -5.30 6.83 16.98
N GLN A 58 -6.30 6.75 17.85
CA GLN A 58 -6.52 5.55 18.66
C GLN A 58 -7.31 4.55 17.79
N LEU A 59 -6.72 3.40 17.46
CA LEU A 59 -7.40 2.35 16.69
C LEU A 59 -8.38 1.57 17.58
N THR A 60 -7.98 1.21 18.79
CA THR A 60 -8.89 0.65 19.81
C THR A 60 -8.51 1.17 21.20
N PRO A 61 -9.49 1.33 22.10
CA PRO A 61 -9.19 1.51 23.52
C PRO A 61 -8.66 0.21 24.14
N ASP A 62 -8.11 0.30 25.34
CA ASP A 62 -7.86 -0.86 26.20
C ASP A 62 -9.17 -1.38 26.81
N ALA A 63 -10.02 -1.98 25.98
CA ALA A 63 -11.27 -2.60 26.39
C ALA A 63 -11.56 -3.86 25.56
N PRO A 64 -12.27 -4.87 26.13
CA PRO A 64 -12.56 -6.11 25.42
C PRO A 64 -13.42 -5.92 24.17
N ASP A 65 -13.25 -6.82 23.19
CA ASP A 65 -14.10 -6.96 22.00
C ASP A 65 -14.25 -5.67 21.15
N ASN A 66 -13.19 -4.88 21.05
CA ASN A 66 -13.13 -3.68 20.19
C ASN A 66 -12.38 -3.98 18.89
N TRP A 67 -12.72 -3.24 17.83
CA TRP A 67 -11.91 -3.19 16.61
C TRP A 67 -11.96 -1.78 16.05
N GLY A 68 -10.91 -1.38 15.34
CA GLY A 68 -10.95 -0.12 14.61
C GLY A 68 -10.00 -0.12 13.43
N ARG A 69 -10.33 0.71 12.44
CA ARG A 69 -9.49 0.92 11.26
C ARG A 69 -9.30 2.39 10.97
N ALA A 70 -8.12 2.71 10.45
CA ALA A 70 -7.80 3.98 9.83
C ALA A 70 -7.33 3.71 8.40
N THR A 71 -8.13 4.11 7.40
CA THR A 71 -7.83 3.88 5.98
C THR A 71 -7.60 5.19 5.25
N TYR A 72 -6.76 5.16 4.21
CA TYR A 72 -6.66 6.29 3.30
C TYR A 72 -7.90 6.34 2.40
N LEU A 73 -8.43 7.54 2.18
CA LEU A 73 -9.70 7.77 1.47
C LEU A 73 -9.65 7.28 0.02
N GLU A 74 -8.52 7.47 -0.66
CA GLU A 74 -8.35 7.05 -2.06
C GLU A 74 -7.78 5.63 -2.13
N THR A 75 -8.30 4.84 -3.08
CA THR A 75 -7.70 3.54 -3.40
C THR A 75 -6.40 3.72 -4.19
N MET A 76 -5.45 2.82 -3.97
CA MET A 76 -4.22 2.76 -4.75
C MET A 76 -4.37 1.80 -5.92
N ARG A 77 -3.95 2.22 -7.12
CA ARG A 77 -3.76 1.28 -8.24
C ARG A 77 -2.44 0.53 -8.08
N LEU A 78 -2.54 -0.69 -7.56
CA LEU A 78 -1.40 -1.57 -7.24
C LEU A 78 -0.78 -2.20 -8.50
N TRP A 79 -1.59 -2.48 -9.52
CA TRP A 79 -1.14 -2.95 -10.82
C TRP A 79 -2.07 -2.50 -11.95
N ASN A 80 -1.53 -2.47 -13.17
CA ASN A 80 -2.28 -2.10 -14.38
C ASN A 80 -2.91 -3.34 -15.04
N GLU A 81 -4.21 -3.30 -15.33
CA GLU A 81 -4.94 -4.45 -15.89
C GLU A 81 -4.56 -4.77 -17.34
N GLU A 82 -4.13 -3.77 -18.11
CA GLU A 82 -3.75 -3.91 -19.52
C GLU A 82 -2.30 -4.35 -19.69
N THR A 83 -1.38 -3.75 -18.93
CA THR A 83 0.07 -4.04 -19.04
C THR A 83 0.55 -5.09 -18.05
N GLU A 84 -0.29 -5.43 -17.07
CA GLU A 84 0.04 -6.25 -15.90
C GLU A 84 1.19 -5.71 -15.02
N ASP A 85 1.59 -4.45 -15.21
CA ASP A 85 2.71 -3.85 -14.48
C ASP A 85 2.35 -3.59 -13.01
N LEU A 86 3.22 -4.01 -12.10
CA LEU A 86 3.11 -3.76 -10.66
C LEU A 86 3.76 -2.44 -10.27
N VAL A 87 3.15 -1.77 -9.29
CA VAL A 87 3.65 -0.53 -8.68
C VAL A 87 4.48 -0.86 -7.44
N SER A 88 5.61 -0.17 -7.27
CA SER A 88 6.40 -0.23 -6.03
C SER A 88 5.82 0.77 -5.03
N PHE A 89 5.86 0.46 -3.74
CA PHE A 89 5.43 1.40 -2.71
C PHE A 89 6.33 1.32 -1.48
N THR A 90 6.32 2.38 -0.70
CA THR A 90 6.91 2.44 0.64
C THR A 90 5.93 3.13 1.57
N THR A 91 5.71 2.55 2.74
CA THR A 91 4.98 3.20 3.83
C THR A 91 5.84 3.21 5.08
N THR A 92 5.84 4.31 5.81
CA THR A 92 6.51 4.42 7.10
C THR A 92 5.51 4.95 8.11
N PHE A 93 5.51 4.38 9.32
CA PHE A 93 4.61 4.78 10.38
C PHE A 93 5.28 4.62 11.73
N SER A 94 4.73 5.30 12.72
CA SER A 94 5.04 5.05 14.13
C SER A 94 3.76 4.78 14.90
N PHE A 95 3.88 3.94 15.92
CA PHE A 95 2.74 3.47 16.68
C PHE A 95 3.14 3.14 18.12
N ILE A 96 2.13 3.05 18.99
CA ILE A 96 2.24 2.59 20.37
C ILE A 96 1.26 1.44 20.55
N ILE A 97 1.73 0.36 21.17
CA ILE A 97 0.89 -0.68 21.75
C ILE A 97 1.18 -0.67 23.24
N SER A 98 0.15 -0.41 24.04
CA SER A 98 0.28 -0.24 25.49
C SER A 98 -0.65 -1.19 26.22
N SER A 99 -0.08 -2.00 27.10
CA SER A 99 -0.85 -2.81 28.04
C SER A 99 -1.15 -2.09 29.35
N GLU A 100 -0.80 -0.80 29.46
CA GLU A 100 -0.90 -0.01 30.71
C GLU A 100 -0.27 -0.74 31.92
N GLY A 101 0.88 -1.40 31.68
CA GLY A 101 1.61 -2.18 32.68
C GLY A 101 1.05 -3.58 32.98
N LYS A 102 -0.05 -4.01 32.36
CA LYS A 102 -0.65 -5.34 32.57
C LYS A 102 0.28 -6.47 32.12
N ALA A 103 0.19 -7.60 32.83
CA ALA A 103 0.96 -8.80 32.49
C ALA A 103 0.37 -9.59 31.30
N ASN A 104 -0.96 -9.50 31.13
CA ASN A 104 -1.71 -10.12 30.04
C ASN A 104 -2.28 -8.99 29.18
N TYR A 105 -2.05 -9.09 27.86
CA TYR A 105 -2.46 -8.11 26.86
C TYR A 105 -2.61 -8.80 25.50
N SER A 106 -3.41 -8.21 24.62
CA SER A 106 -3.69 -8.69 23.26
C SER A 106 -4.46 -7.60 22.48
N ASP A 107 -4.53 -7.62 21.14
CA ASP A 107 -3.99 -8.66 20.24
C ASP A 107 -2.95 -8.11 19.24
N GLY A 108 -2.89 -6.80 19.00
CA GLY A 108 -1.88 -6.18 18.15
C GLY A 108 -2.38 -5.19 17.09
N LEU A 109 -1.45 -4.79 16.22
CA LEU A 109 -1.66 -3.79 15.18
C LEU A 109 -1.26 -4.32 13.81
N THR A 110 -2.01 -3.95 12.77
CA THR A 110 -1.78 -4.40 11.40
C THR A 110 -1.75 -3.25 10.43
N PHE A 111 -0.78 -3.27 9.50
CA PHE A 111 -0.89 -2.54 8.23
C PHE A 111 -1.38 -3.49 7.14
N PHE A 112 -2.34 -3.07 6.32
CA PHE A 112 -2.93 -3.93 5.29
C PHE A 112 -3.05 -3.25 3.92
N LEU A 113 -3.03 -4.08 2.88
CA LEU A 113 -3.57 -3.84 1.55
C LEU A 113 -4.74 -4.80 1.34
N ALA A 114 -5.91 -4.30 0.96
CA ALA A 114 -7.11 -5.12 0.86
C ALA A 114 -7.98 -4.75 -0.34
N SER A 115 -8.91 -5.64 -0.67
CA SER A 115 -9.96 -5.37 -1.65
C SER A 115 -10.80 -4.17 -1.19
N PRO A 116 -11.14 -3.20 -2.06
CA PRO A 116 -11.92 -2.03 -1.67
C PRO A 116 -13.25 -2.41 -1.04
N GLY A 117 -13.60 -1.74 0.07
CA GLY A 117 -14.81 -2.04 0.83
C GLY A 117 -14.69 -3.31 1.67
N PHE A 118 -13.48 -3.63 2.18
CA PHE A 118 -13.26 -4.86 2.92
C PHE A 118 -14.19 -4.93 4.14
N PRO A 119 -14.94 -6.04 4.34
CA PRO A 119 -15.97 -6.11 5.36
C PRO A 119 -15.42 -5.92 6.77
N SER A 120 -16.26 -5.41 7.67
CA SER A 120 -15.92 -5.35 9.09
C SER A 120 -15.77 -6.76 9.68
N PRO A 121 -14.92 -6.93 10.71
CA PRO A 121 -14.82 -8.19 11.43
C PRO A 121 -16.15 -8.50 12.13
N LYS A 122 -16.66 -9.72 11.97
CA LYS A 122 -17.89 -10.15 12.67
C LYS A 122 -17.83 -11.63 13.08
N PRO A 123 -17.96 -11.97 14.38
CA PRO A 123 -17.93 -11.05 15.53
C PRO A 123 -16.56 -10.36 15.66
N THR A 124 -16.47 -9.36 16.54
CA THR A 124 -15.17 -8.92 17.06
C THR A 124 -14.67 -9.99 18.03
N ASP A 125 -13.49 -10.56 17.78
CA ASP A 125 -12.98 -11.69 18.57
C ASP A 125 -11.45 -11.66 18.77
N GLY A 126 -10.83 -10.50 18.62
CA GLY A 126 -9.37 -10.29 18.68
C GLY A 126 -8.59 -10.85 17.49
N ALA A 127 -9.11 -11.87 16.80
CA ALA A 127 -8.39 -12.52 15.71
C ALA A 127 -8.33 -11.64 14.46
N GLY A 128 -7.28 -11.87 13.67
CA GLY A 128 -7.02 -11.10 12.45
C GLY A 128 -6.89 -9.59 12.69
N LEU A 129 -6.64 -9.17 13.94
CA LEU A 129 -6.29 -7.82 14.35
C LEU A 129 -7.21 -6.75 13.74
N GLY A 130 -8.52 -7.00 13.78
CA GLY A 130 -9.56 -6.10 13.28
C GLY A 130 -9.74 -6.09 11.76
N LEU A 131 -8.93 -6.87 11.02
CA LEU A 131 -9.09 -7.06 9.59
C LEU A 131 -10.16 -8.12 9.31
N VAL A 132 -10.11 -9.29 9.95
CA VAL A 132 -11.04 -10.40 9.69
C VAL A 132 -11.27 -11.26 10.93
N SER A 133 -12.51 -11.68 11.20
CA SER A 133 -12.82 -12.56 12.34
C SER A 133 -12.48 -14.03 12.08
N ARG A 134 -12.41 -14.85 13.14
CA ARG A 134 -12.21 -16.31 13.02
C ARG A 134 -13.28 -16.98 12.16
N ILE A 135 -14.53 -16.53 12.31
CA ILE A 135 -15.67 -17.08 11.56
C ILE A 135 -15.53 -16.72 10.07
N GLN A 136 -15.18 -15.47 9.76
CA GLN A 136 -15.02 -15.02 8.38
C GLN A 136 -13.84 -15.70 7.67
N LEU A 137 -12.79 -16.06 8.42
CA LEU A 137 -11.68 -16.86 7.90
C LEU A 137 -12.08 -18.28 7.47
N GLY A 138 -13.13 -18.83 8.09
CA GLY A 138 -13.73 -20.10 7.69
C GLY A 138 -14.63 -19.98 6.45
N ASP A 139 -15.00 -18.77 6.04
CA ASP A 139 -15.84 -18.52 4.88
C ASP A 139 -15.00 -18.29 3.62
N TRP A 140 -14.78 -19.38 2.87
CA TRP A 140 -14.02 -19.34 1.63
C TRP A 140 -14.63 -18.43 0.56
N LYS A 141 -15.96 -18.21 0.55
CA LYS A 141 -16.60 -17.32 -0.41
C LYS A 141 -16.29 -15.87 -0.08
N LEU A 142 -16.35 -15.52 1.21
CA LEU A 142 -15.96 -14.21 1.68
C LEU A 142 -14.49 -13.93 1.36
N LEU A 143 -13.58 -14.86 1.67
CA LEU A 143 -12.15 -14.72 1.35
C LEU A 143 -11.84 -14.83 -0.15
N ALA A 144 -12.74 -15.35 -0.98
CA ALA A 144 -12.59 -15.30 -2.43
C ALA A 144 -12.87 -13.90 -2.98
N GLN A 145 -13.80 -13.18 -2.36
CA GLN A 145 -14.23 -11.84 -2.77
C GLN A 145 -13.41 -10.73 -2.10
N ASN A 146 -12.89 -10.99 -0.89
CA ASN A 146 -12.20 -10.02 -0.05
C ASN A 146 -10.78 -10.50 0.21
N LYS A 147 -9.89 -10.16 -0.74
CA LYS A 147 -8.47 -10.46 -0.67
C LYS A 147 -7.73 -9.43 0.16
N PHE A 148 -6.72 -9.88 0.90
CA PHE A 148 -5.84 -9.01 1.65
C PHE A 148 -4.39 -9.53 1.70
N VAL A 149 -3.46 -8.60 1.89
CA VAL A 149 -2.09 -8.85 2.35
C VAL A 149 -1.85 -7.93 3.53
N ALA A 150 -1.30 -8.45 4.61
CA ALA A 150 -1.13 -7.72 5.86
C ALA A 150 0.25 -7.95 6.47
N VAL A 151 0.70 -6.96 7.23
CA VAL A 151 1.85 -7.04 8.13
C VAL A 151 1.33 -6.83 9.55
N GLU A 152 1.36 -7.90 10.34
CA GLU A 152 0.82 -7.95 11.70
C GLU A 152 1.97 -7.77 12.71
N PHE A 153 1.77 -6.89 13.69
CA PHE A 153 2.55 -6.77 14.92
C PHE A 153 1.72 -7.39 16.03
N ASP A 154 1.87 -8.71 16.19
CA ASP A 154 1.02 -9.53 17.04
C ASP A 154 1.63 -9.62 18.46
N THR A 155 0.82 -9.29 19.46
CA THR A 155 1.20 -9.30 20.87
C THR A 155 0.73 -10.55 21.61
N PHE A 156 -0.08 -11.39 20.95
CA PHE A 156 -0.73 -12.52 21.57
C PHE A 156 -0.74 -13.76 20.70
N ARG A 157 0.18 -14.69 20.99
CA ARG A 157 0.23 -15.99 20.31
C ARG A 157 -1.06 -16.79 20.48
N ASN A 158 -1.72 -17.06 19.36
CA ASN A 158 -2.76 -18.06 19.19
C ASN A 158 -2.17 -19.36 18.62
N ASP A 159 -2.08 -20.40 19.46
CA ASP A 159 -1.47 -21.70 19.11
C ASP A 159 -2.06 -22.40 17.86
N ALA A 160 -3.26 -22.00 17.42
CA ALA A 160 -3.93 -22.57 16.24
C ALA A 160 -3.38 -22.07 14.89
N TRP A 161 -2.76 -20.87 14.85
CA TRP A 161 -2.28 -20.27 13.59
C TRP A 161 -0.98 -19.49 13.70
N ASP A 162 -0.47 -19.19 14.89
CA ASP A 162 0.77 -18.43 15.09
C ASP A 162 2.02 -19.32 15.18
N PRO A 163 3.22 -18.74 15.00
CA PRO A 163 4.47 -19.47 15.10
C PRO A 163 4.58 -20.20 16.44
N PRO A 164 5.10 -21.43 16.46
CA PRO A 164 5.23 -22.18 17.70
C PRO A 164 6.24 -21.52 18.65
N ALA A 165 6.22 -21.95 19.91
CA ALA A 165 7.23 -21.59 20.90
C ALA A 165 8.66 -21.79 20.33
N PRO A 166 9.63 -20.93 20.68
CA PRO A 166 9.59 -19.92 21.74
C PRO A 166 9.07 -18.53 21.32
N VAL A 167 8.63 -18.35 20.08
CA VAL A 167 8.11 -17.04 19.63
C VAL A 167 6.76 -16.78 20.32
N ARG A 168 6.62 -15.62 20.97
CA ARG A 168 5.37 -15.20 21.63
C ARG A 168 4.73 -13.98 20.98
N GLU A 169 5.55 -13.04 20.53
CA GLU A 169 5.13 -11.79 19.93
C GLU A 169 5.84 -11.70 18.57
N PRO A 170 5.19 -12.11 17.47
CA PRO A 170 5.79 -12.06 16.15
C PRO A 170 5.43 -10.78 15.38
N VAL A 171 6.32 -10.39 14.46
CA VAL A 171 5.90 -9.67 13.26
C VAL A 171 5.66 -10.69 12.15
N VAL A 172 4.52 -10.61 11.46
CA VAL A 172 4.06 -11.61 10.50
C VAL A 172 3.70 -10.96 9.16
N ILE A 173 3.93 -11.66 8.05
CA ILE A 173 3.37 -11.34 6.74
C ILE A 173 2.28 -12.36 6.42
N ASN A 174 1.07 -11.85 6.20
CA ASN A 174 -0.16 -12.60 6.02
C ASN A 174 -0.66 -12.43 4.58
N ILE A 175 -1.02 -13.53 3.92
CA ILE A 175 -1.44 -13.53 2.51
C ILE A 175 -2.78 -14.25 2.41
N ASN A 176 -3.87 -13.47 2.36
CA ASN A 176 -5.25 -13.96 2.30
C ASN A 176 -5.58 -15.04 3.37
N SER A 177 -4.89 -14.97 4.51
CA SER A 177 -5.00 -15.87 5.65
C SER A 177 -4.29 -15.23 6.84
N ILE A 178 -4.79 -15.45 8.06
CA ILE A 178 -4.07 -15.06 9.30
C ILE A 178 -3.02 -16.09 9.73
N ARG A 179 -2.93 -17.25 9.07
CA ARG A 179 -1.83 -18.18 9.30
C ARG A 179 -0.55 -17.56 8.76
N PHE A 180 0.49 -17.50 9.59
CA PHE A 180 1.78 -16.95 9.17
C PHE A 180 2.31 -17.71 7.95
N GLN A 181 2.78 -16.97 6.94
CA GLN A 181 3.63 -17.55 5.88
C GLN A 181 5.10 -17.27 6.17
N LYS A 182 5.39 -16.08 6.67
CA LYS A 182 6.71 -15.64 7.13
C LYS A 182 6.54 -14.81 8.39
N SER A 183 7.41 -15.04 9.35
CA SER A 183 7.40 -14.35 10.63
C SER A 183 8.81 -14.21 11.18
N THR A 184 8.97 -13.30 12.13
CA THR A 184 10.14 -13.16 12.98
C THR A 184 9.69 -12.75 14.38
N ALA A 185 10.48 -13.07 15.40
CA ALA A 185 10.22 -12.56 16.75
C ALA A 185 10.31 -11.02 16.77
N TRP A 186 9.43 -10.38 17.52
CA TRP A 186 9.43 -8.96 17.80
C TRP A 186 9.89 -8.72 19.25
N TYR A 187 10.93 -7.92 19.44
CA TYR A 187 11.41 -7.59 20.78
C TYR A 187 10.64 -6.37 21.32
N THR A 188 9.37 -6.59 21.62
CA THR A 188 8.46 -5.56 22.13
C THR A 188 8.57 -5.38 23.65
N LYS A 189 8.16 -4.21 24.11
CA LYS A 189 8.04 -3.75 25.50
C LYS A 189 6.65 -3.15 25.72
N THR A 190 5.60 -3.89 25.37
CA THR A 190 4.19 -3.45 25.43
C THR A 190 3.78 -2.91 26.80
N LYS A 191 4.43 -3.35 27.88
CA LYS A 191 4.19 -2.87 29.25
C LYS A 191 4.79 -1.50 29.58
N GLU A 192 5.65 -0.97 28.71
CA GLU A 192 6.44 0.25 28.94
C GLU A 192 6.03 1.40 27.99
N ASP A 193 4.89 1.28 27.31
CA ASP A 193 4.28 2.33 26.46
C ASP A 193 5.24 2.90 25.41
N ARG A 194 6.15 2.06 24.90
CA ARG A 194 7.18 2.47 23.95
C ARG A 194 6.58 2.81 22.60
N THR A 195 7.15 3.81 21.95
CA THR A 195 6.88 4.10 20.55
C THR A 195 7.76 3.23 19.65
N TYR A 196 7.13 2.60 18.67
CA TYR A 196 7.79 1.83 17.61
C TYR A 196 7.71 2.58 16.29
N SER A 197 8.63 2.29 15.38
CA SER A 197 8.56 2.71 13.98
C SER A 197 8.73 1.52 13.07
N ALA A 198 8.02 1.53 11.94
CA ALA A 198 8.12 0.52 10.91
C ALA A 198 8.09 1.16 9.52
N THR A 199 8.86 0.57 8.61
CA THR A 199 8.87 0.86 7.17
C THR A 199 8.58 -0.43 6.42
N ILE A 200 7.52 -0.43 5.64
CA ILE A 200 7.17 -1.52 4.72
C ILE A 200 7.42 -1.02 3.30
N SER A 201 8.22 -1.76 2.54
CA SER A 201 8.51 -1.45 1.14
C SER A 201 8.27 -2.66 0.24
N TYR A 202 7.66 -2.43 -0.90
CA TYR A 202 7.46 -3.44 -1.93
C TYR A 202 8.19 -3.03 -3.21
N ASN A 203 9.08 -3.90 -3.67
CA ASN A 203 9.75 -3.73 -4.96
C ASN A 203 9.01 -4.55 -6.02
N SER A 204 8.39 -3.88 -6.98
CA SER A 204 7.59 -4.53 -8.02
C SER A 204 8.41 -5.40 -8.99
N SER A 205 9.69 -5.08 -9.19
CA SER A 205 10.58 -5.85 -10.07
C SER A 205 11.01 -7.18 -9.44
N THR A 206 11.34 -7.17 -8.15
CA THR A 206 11.75 -8.38 -7.42
C THR A 206 10.58 -9.12 -6.78
N GLN A 207 9.43 -8.46 -6.64
CA GLN A 207 8.24 -8.89 -5.91
C GLN A 207 8.55 -9.20 -4.44
N ILE A 208 9.46 -8.43 -3.84
CA ILE A 208 9.84 -8.58 -2.44
C ILE A 208 9.12 -7.52 -1.61
N LEU A 209 8.39 -7.98 -0.60
CA LEU A 209 7.86 -7.17 0.49
C LEU A 209 8.86 -7.21 1.65
N ASN A 210 9.50 -6.08 1.93
CA ASN A 210 10.44 -5.89 3.04
C ASN A 210 9.76 -5.11 4.15
N VAL A 211 9.96 -5.55 5.39
CA VAL A 211 9.49 -4.91 6.61
C VAL A 211 10.71 -4.66 7.48
N THR A 212 10.97 -3.39 7.79
CA THR A 212 11.99 -2.98 8.76
C THR A 212 11.27 -2.30 9.90
N PHE A 213 11.55 -2.68 11.14
CA PHE A 213 10.82 -2.19 12.31
C PHE A 213 11.72 -2.11 13.53
N THR A 214 11.32 -1.32 14.52
CA THR A 214 12.07 -1.18 15.77
C THR A 214 11.57 -2.15 16.84
N GLY A 215 12.48 -2.66 17.65
CA GLY A 215 12.22 -3.30 18.94
C GLY A 215 13.19 -2.75 19.99
N PHE A 216 13.32 -3.44 21.12
CA PHE A 216 14.21 -3.05 22.20
C PHE A 216 15.05 -4.22 22.71
N ASN A 217 16.34 -3.97 22.92
CA ASN A 217 17.23 -4.88 23.62
C ASN A 217 16.85 -5.04 25.10
N SER A 218 17.45 -6.02 25.78
CA SER A 218 17.25 -6.23 27.22
C SER A 218 17.67 -5.04 28.09
N ASP A 219 18.61 -4.22 27.62
CA ASP A 219 19.06 -2.98 28.26
C ASP A 219 18.21 -1.75 27.89
N ASN A 220 17.07 -1.97 27.22
CA ASN A 220 16.14 -0.96 26.73
C ASN A 220 16.69 -0.03 25.64
N THR A 221 17.80 -0.37 25.00
CA THR A 221 18.26 0.34 23.80
C THR A 221 17.40 -0.02 22.58
N PRO A 222 16.98 0.94 21.74
CA PRO A 222 16.27 0.65 20.51
C PRO A 222 17.13 -0.21 19.57
N MET A 223 16.50 -1.19 18.91
CA MET A 223 17.16 -2.02 17.91
C MET A 223 16.31 -2.12 16.65
N GLN A 224 16.96 -2.29 15.50
CA GLN A 224 16.29 -2.51 14.23
C GLN A 224 16.17 -4.00 13.94
N GLN A 225 15.00 -4.40 13.46
CA GLN A 225 14.63 -5.76 13.09
C GLN A 225 14.09 -5.78 11.67
N HIS A 226 14.13 -6.96 11.04
CA HIS A 226 13.79 -7.11 9.64
C HIS A 226 13.00 -8.39 9.38
N LEU A 227 12.07 -8.33 8.43
CA LEU A 227 11.34 -9.45 7.86
C LEU A 227 11.17 -9.22 6.37
N SER A 228 11.23 -10.27 5.56
CA SER A 228 10.92 -10.16 4.15
C SER A 228 10.25 -11.41 3.60
N SER A 229 9.44 -11.22 2.56
CA SER A 229 8.82 -12.31 1.83
C SER A 229 8.70 -11.94 0.35
N ARG A 230 8.84 -12.95 -0.52
CA ARG A 230 8.50 -12.79 -1.93
C ARG A 230 7.00 -12.99 -2.09
N VAL A 231 6.31 -11.96 -2.55
CA VAL A 231 4.85 -11.93 -2.69
C VAL A 231 4.48 -11.40 -4.05
N ASN A 232 3.80 -12.22 -4.87
CA ASN A 232 3.21 -11.74 -6.10
C ASN A 232 1.88 -11.04 -5.79
N LEU A 233 1.94 -9.72 -5.55
CA LEU A 233 0.75 -8.95 -5.18
C LEU A 233 -0.32 -8.94 -6.29
N ARG A 234 0.07 -9.04 -7.56
CA ARG A 234 -0.85 -9.10 -8.70
C ARG A 234 -1.70 -10.38 -8.70
N GLN A 235 -1.12 -11.50 -8.29
CA GLN A 235 -1.85 -12.78 -8.17
C GLN A 235 -2.72 -12.85 -6.91
N THR A 236 -2.51 -11.94 -5.95
CA THR A 236 -3.14 -12.00 -4.64
C THR A 236 -4.26 -10.98 -4.49
N LEU A 237 -4.04 -9.75 -4.98
CA LEU A 237 -4.90 -8.59 -4.74
C LEU A 237 -5.48 -8.06 -6.05
N PRO A 238 -6.68 -7.45 -6.02
CA PRO A 238 -7.21 -6.71 -7.16
C PRO A 238 -6.32 -5.54 -7.58
N ALA A 239 -6.56 -5.01 -8.78
CA ALA A 239 -5.78 -3.91 -9.35
C ALA A 239 -5.87 -2.61 -8.53
N LEU A 240 -7.03 -2.35 -7.93
CA LEU A 240 -7.25 -1.27 -6.97
C LEU A 240 -7.33 -1.86 -5.56
N VAL A 241 -6.63 -1.25 -4.61
CA VAL A 241 -6.63 -1.68 -3.20
C VAL A 241 -6.95 -0.51 -2.28
N GLU A 242 -7.70 -0.80 -1.23
CA GLU A 242 -7.70 0.04 -0.03
C GLU A 242 -6.55 -0.35 0.88
N PHE A 243 -6.09 0.58 1.70
CA PHE A 243 -4.96 0.35 2.58
C PHE A 243 -5.02 1.24 3.81
N GLY A 244 -4.37 0.79 4.87
CA GLY A 244 -4.40 1.47 6.15
C GLY A 244 -4.06 0.53 7.28
N PHE A 245 -4.61 0.84 8.44
CA PHE A 245 -4.34 0.12 9.68
C PHE A 245 -5.60 -0.48 10.27
N SER A 246 -5.43 -1.63 10.92
CA SER A 246 -6.46 -2.24 11.75
C SER A 246 -5.86 -2.73 13.07
N SER A 247 -6.67 -2.69 14.12
CA SER A 247 -6.40 -3.36 15.39
C SER A 247 -7.70 -3.94 15.93
N SER A 248 -7.57 -4.96 16.78
CA SER A 248 -8.67 -5.45 17.60
C SER A 248 -8.18 -5.90 18.97
N THR A 249 -9.14 -6.05 19.87
CA THR A 249 -8.99 -6.69 21.16
C THR A 249 -9.99 -7.84 21.26
N GLY A 250 -9.60 -8.90 21.97
CA GLY A 250 -10.47 -10.00 22.37
C GLY A 250 -10.94 -9.85 23.81
N LEU A 251 -10.93 -10.96 24.56
CA LEU A 251 -11.25 -10.96 25.99
C LEU A 251 -10.19 -10.27 26.85
N ILE A 252 -8.95 -10.30 26.37
CA ILE A 252 -7.83 -9.52 26.89
C ILE A 252 -7.66 -8.34 25.93
N SER A 253 -7.14 -7.23 26.44
CA SER A 253 -7.08 -5.99 25.68
C SER A 253 -5.78 -5.24 25.94
N GLU A 254 -5.47 -4.37 24.99
CA GLU A 254 -4.43 -3.36 25.05
C GLU A 254 -4.85 -2.16 24.19
N LEU A 255 -4.19 -1.03 24.43
CA LEU A 255 -4.40 0.21 23.69
C LEU A 255 -3.54 0.20 22.42
N HIS A 256 -4.16 0.53 21.28
CA HIS A 256 -3.45 0.66 19.99
C HIS A 256 -3.55 2.08 19.46
N VAL A 257 -2.40 2.73 19.25
CA VAL A 257 -2.32 4.12 18.79
C VAL A 257 -1.40 4.24 17.59
N LEU A 258 -1.89 4.84 16.52
CA LEU A 258 -1.11 5.27 15.37
C LEU A 258 -0.66 6.72 15.58
N CYS A 259 0.65 6.96 15.50
CA CYS A 259 1.25 8.25 15.83
C CYS A 259 1.62 9.07 14.59
N SER A 260 2.11 8.41 13.53
CA SER A 260 2.45 9.05 12.26
C SER A 260 2.26 8.06 11.11
N TRP A 261 2.06 8.57 9.89
CA TRP A 261 1.92 7.75 8.70
C TRP A 261 2.33 8.49 7.43
N SER A 262 3.28 7.92 6.68
CA SER A 262 3.64 8.32 5.34
C SER A 262 3.49 7.17 4.36
N PHE A 263 3.22 7.52 3.11
CA PHE A 263 3.07 6.57 2.02
C PHE A 263 3.54 7.21 0.72
N GLU A 264 4.24 6.41 -0.08
CA GLU A 264 4.64 6.76 -1.44
C GLU A 264 4.46 5.52 -2.34
N SER A 265 3.86 5.70 -3.50
CA SER A 265 3.76 4.67 -4.55
C SER A 265 4.19 5.21 -5.91
N GLY A 266 4.78 4.36 -6.73
CA GLY A 266 5.20 4.74 -8.07
C GLY A 266 5.78 3.58 -8.86
N LEU A 267 5.80 3.75 -10.18
CA LEU A 267 6.52 2.83 -11.05
C LEU A 267 8.01 3.06 -10.82
N GLN A 268 8.72 2.01 -10.37
CA GLN A 268 10.17 2.05 -10.36
C GLN A 268 10.59 2.17 -11.84
N LYS A 269 11.08 3.35 -12.25
CA LYS A 269 11.83 3.45 -13.51
C LYS A 269 13.02 2.52 -13.32
N SER A 270 12.94 1.30 -13.87
CA SER A 270 14.10 0.43 -13.94
C SER A 270 15.24 1.29 -14.51
N ALA A 271 16.30 1.47 -13.73
CA ALA A 271 17.55 1.98 -14.27
C ALA A 271 18.05 0.88 -15.20
N ARG A 272 17.48 0.81 -16.42
CA ARG A 272 18.11 0.07 -17.49
C ARG A 272 19.52 0.64 -17.58
N PRO A 273 20.58 -0.19 -17.55
CA PRO A 273 21.89 0.29 -17.94
C PRO A 273 21.69 0.94 -19.30
N TYR A 274 22.06 2.21 -19.42
CA TYR A 274 21.90 2.99 -20.63
C TYR A 274 22.70 2.30 -21.73
N LYS A 275 22.07 1.36 -22.46
CA LYS A 275 22.59 0.87 -23.72
C LYS A 275 22.28 1.96 -24.74
N ASN A 276 23.35 2.58 -25.25
CA ASN A 276 23.34 3.58 -26.31
C ASN A 276 22.80 3.02 -27.65
N GLU A 277 21.57 2.54 -27.69
CA GLU A 277 20.88 2.16 -28.95
C GLU A 277 19.77 3.15 -29.31
N ALA A 278 19.28 3.94 -28.34
CA ALA A 278 18.18 4.89 -28.54
C ALA A 278 18.58 6.17 -29.31
N GLU A 279 19.86 6.58 -29.27
CA GLU A 279 20.32 7.77 -30.01
C GLU A 279 20.27 7.56 -31.53
N GLY A 280 20.48 6.34 -32.01
CA GLY A 280 20.41 6.02 -33.44
C GLY A 280 18.98 6.00 -34.00
N SER A 281 18.02 5.55 -33.19
CA SER A 281 16.61 5.48 -33.60
C SER A 281 15.94 6.86 -33.58
N MET A 282 16.23 7.67 -32.57
CA MET A 282 15.65 9.00 -32.40
C MET A 282 16.19 10.00 -33.43
N ARG A 283 17.47 9.91 -33.81
CA ARG A 283 18.03 10.70 -34.93
C ARG A 283 17.42 10.32 -36.29
N LYS A 284 17.14 9.03 -36.53
CA LYS A 284 16.45 8.58 -37.76
C LYS A 284 15.00 9.05 -37.82
N LEU A 285 14.30 9.10 -36.69
CA LEU A 285 12.91 9.55 -36.62
C LEU A 285 12.79 11.08 -36.81
N VAL A 286 13.70 11.85 -36.20
CA VAL A 286 13.78 13.31 -36.39
C VAL A 286 14.21 13.68 -37.81
N ALA A 287 15.19 12.97 -38.39
CA ALA A 287 15.61 13.18 -39.78
C ALA A 287 14.49 12.84 -40.78
N GLY A 288 13.72 11.77 -40.52
CA GLY A 288 12.57 11.38 -41.35
C GLY A 288 11.43 12.41 -41.30
N LEU A 289 11.17 13.03 -40.14
CA LEU A 289 10.16 14.06 -39.98
C LEU A 289 10.54 15.40 -40.66
N ILE A 290 11.82 15.77 -40.64
CA ILE A 290 12.30 16.99 -41.33
C ILE A 290 12.24 16.82 -42.86
N LEU A 291 12.64 15.65 -43.39
CA LEU A 291 12.56 15.36 -44.82
C LEU A 291 11.10 15.30 -45.33
N ALA A 292 10.18 14.71 -44.55
CA ALA A 292 8.76 14.68 -44.90
C ALA A 292 8.12 16.08 -44.86
N GLY A 293 8.55 16.95 -43.94
CA GLY A 293 8.12 18.34 -43.85
C GLY A 293 8.59 19.19 -45.04
N CYS A 294 9.84 19.01 -45.51
CA CYS A 294 10.37 19.75 -46.65
C CYS A 294 9.73 19.35 -48.00
N ILE A 295 9.31 18.09 -48.17
CA ILE A 295 8.62 17.63 -49.39
C ILE A 295 7.21 18.24 -49.48
N LEU A 296 6.56 18.51 -48.34
CA LEU A 296 5.22 19.12 -48.30
C LEU A 296 5.22 20.64 -48.54
N ILE A 297 6.36 21.32 -48.40
CA ILE A 297 6.47 22.78 -48.57
C ILE A 297 6.89 23.16 -50.01
N ASN A 298 7.47 22.26 -50.79
CA ASN A 298 7.91 22.52 -52.18
C ASN A 298 6.92 22.08 -53.27
N GLY A 299 5.71 21.62 -52.92
CA GLY A 299 4.69 21.18 -53.89
C GLY A 299 3.78 22.28 -54.46
N SER A 300 3.98 23.54 -54.08
CA SER A 300 3.15 24.67 -54.55
C SER A 300 4.00 25.76 -55.19
N GLY A 301 4.48 25.46 -56.40
CA GLY A 301 5.00 26.42 -57.38
C GLY A 301 5.52 25.63 -58.58
N SER A 302 5.30 25.96 -59.85
CA SER A 302 4.64 27.04 -60.58
C SER A 302 4.70 26.61 -62.05
N PHE A 303 3.73 26.94 -62.90
CA PHE A 303 3.92 27.26 -64.35
C PHE A 303 2.66 28.04 -64.77
N VAL A 304 2.68 29.36 -65.01
CA VAL A 304 3.34 30.21 -66.05
C VAL A 304 2.52 30.24 -67.36
N PHE A 305 2.09 31.47 -67.69
CA PHE A 305 1.42 32.03 -68.89
C PHE A 305 0.25 31.28 -69.54
#